data_AF-A0A060YJ83-F1
#
_entry.id   AF-A0A060YJ83-F1
#
_cell.length_a   1.000
_cell.length_b   1.000
_cell.length_c   1.000
_cell.angle_alpha   90.00
_cell.angle_beta   90.00
_cell.angle_gamma   90.00
#
_symmetry.space_group_name_H-M   'P 1'
#
loop_
_entity.id
_entity.type
_entity.pdbx_description
1 polymer ?
#
loop_
_entity_poly.entity_id
_entity_poly.type
_entity_poly.pdbx_seq_one_letter_code
_entity_poly.pdbx_strand_id
1 'polypeptide(L)'
;MHTKIMKGFCVGSFKMDVGTVYRQPGHQFTNKWAVLTDPADIRTGVKGYLKCDISVMGKGDAIQPSQKTSDAEEQIDKNLLVPEGFPSERPWARFYVKVYRAEGLPRNNSSIMANVTKAFIGDNTALIDPYVVVSFFKQMVR
;
A
#
# COMPACT_ATOMS: atom_id res chain seq x y z
N MET A 1 13.46 26.43 -30.52
CA MET A 1 12.49 26.56 -29.41
C MET A 1 12.58 25.30 -28.54
N HIS A 2 13.14 25.40 -27.34
CA HIS A 2 13.30 24.27 -26.44
C HIS A 2 12.01 24.04 -25.65
N THR A 3 11.28 22.98 -25.97
CA THR A 3 10.11 22.55 -25.19
C THR A 3 10.61 21.89 -23.90
N LYS A 4 10.66 22.67 -22.82
CA LYS A 4 10.88 22.17 -21.47
C LYS A 4 9.65 21.31 -21.14
N ILE A 5 9.79 19.98 -21.14
CA ILE A 5 8.73 19.06 -20.70
C ILE A 5 8.37 19.48 -19.27
N MET A 6 7.17 20.06 -19.11
CA MET A 6 6.66 20.39 -17.79
C MET A 6 6.57 19.11 -16.98
N LYS A 7 7.12 19.13 -15.77
CA LYS A 7 7.00 18.03 -14.81
C LYS A 7 5.50 17.73 -14.67
N GLY A 8 5.05 16.56 -15.17
CA GLY A 8 3.63 16.23 -15.18
C GLY A 8 3.02 16.35 -13.79
N PHE A 9 1.83 16.95 -13.70
CA PHE A 9 1.08 17.04 -12.45
C PHE A 9 0.22 15.77 -12.27
N CYS A 10 0.32 15.13 -11.10
CA CYS A 10 -0.48 13.95 -10.78
C CYS A 10 -1.90 14.39 -10.37
N VAL A 11 -2.90 14.02 -11.16
CA VAL A 11 -4.32 14.38 -10.91
C VAL A 11 -4.98 13.45 -9.88
N GLY A 12 -4.42 12.25 -9.68
CA GLY A 12 -4.89 11.28 -8.70
C GLY A 12 -4.30 9.89 -8.92
N SER A 13 -4.56 8.97 -7.99
CA SER A 13 -4.04 7.61 -8.04
C SER A 13 -5.08 6.57 -7.64
N PHE A 14 -4.99 5.40 -8.28
CA PHE A 14 -5.71 4.19 -7.93
C PHE A 14 -4.71 3.05 -7.74
N LYS A 15 -4.96 2.15 -6.79
CA LYS A 15 -4.08 1.01 -6.46
C LYS A 15 -4.90 -0.24 -6.20
N MET A 16 -4.49 -1.34 -6.82
CA MET A 16 -5.07 -2.68 -6.68
C MET A 16 -3.95 -3.71 -6.78
N ASP A 17 -4.08 -4.83 -6.08
CA ASP A 17 -3.15 -5.96 -6.23
C ASP A 17 -3.44 -6.76 -7.50
N VAL A 18 -2.39 -7.27 -8.13
CA VAL A 18 -2.49 -8.09 -9.36
C VAL A 18 -3.34 -9.35 -9.12
N GLY A 19 -3.30 -9.91 -7.92
CA GLY A 19 -4.08 -11.09 -7.55
C GLY A 19 -5.59 -10.86 -7.66
N THR A 20 -6.07 -9.66 -7.35
CA THR A 20 -7.48 -9.30 -7.51
C THR A 20 -7.93 -9.35 -8.96
N VAL A 21 -7.11 -8.87 -9.90
CA VAL A 21 -7.40 -9.00 -11.34
C VAL A 21 -7.37 -10.45 -11.77
N TYR A 22 -6.35 -11.18 -11.34
CA TYR A 22 -6.17 -12.58 -11.71
C TYR A 22 -7.31 -13.49 -11.22
N ARG A 23 -7.97 -13.16 -10.10
CA ARG A 23 -9.13 -13.94 -9.62
C ARG A 23 -10.42 -13.72 -10.42
N GLN A 24 -10.48 -12.72 -11.29
CA GLN A 24 -11.66 -12.49 -12.12
C GLN A 24 -11.79 -13.53 -13.23
N PRO A 25 -13.01 -13.81 -13.72
CA PRO A 25 -13.21 -14.60 -14.93
C PRO A 25 -12.40 -14.03 -16.10
N GLY A 26 -11.61 -14.90 -16.76
CA GLY A 26 -10.72 -14.49 -17.85
C GLY A 26 -9.53 -13.62 -17.43
N HIS A 27 -9.23 -13.57 -16.13
CA HIS A 27 -8.13 -12.77 -15.55
C HIS A 27 -8.20 -11.28 -15.94
N GLN A 28 -9.42 -10.74 -16.07
CA GLN A 28 -9.63 -9.39 -16.57
C GLN A 28 -10.76 -8.62 -15.87
N PHE A 29 -10.59 -7.30 -15.85
CA PHE A 29 -11.64 -6.31 -15.70
C PHE A 29 -11.86 -5.62 -17.04
N THR A 30 -13.12 -5.45 -17.43
CA THR A 30 -13.50 -4.74 -18.65
C THR A 30 -14.50 -3.66 -18.29
N ASN A 31 -14.32 -2.48 -18.87
CA ASN A 31 -15.23 -1.36 -18.76
C ASN A 31 -15.41 -0.90 -17.31
N LYS A 32 -14.38 -0.93 -16.46
CA LYS A 32 -14.52 -0.61 -15.02
C LYS A 32 -14.02 0.79 -14.69
N TRP A 33 -14.67 1.45 -13.73
CA TRP A 33 -14.30 2.79 -13.25
C TRP A 33 -13.43 2.73 -11.99
N ALA A 34 -12.14 3.02 -12.14
CA ALA A 34 -11.21 3.19 -11.04
C ALA A 34 -11.39 4.55 -10.36
N VAL A 35 -11.57 4.55 -9.04
CA VAL A 35 -11.70 5.78 -8.24
C VAL A 35 -10.33 6.38 -7.98
N LEU A 36 -10.10 7.62 -8.41
CA LEU A 36 -8.85 8.33 -8.18
C LEU A 36 -8.90 9.05 -6.82
N THR A 37 -7.84 8.88 -6.05
CA THR A 37 -7.62 9.54 -4.75
C THR A 37 -6.29 10.26 -4.74
N ASP A 38 -6.15 11.27 -3.90
CA ASP A 38 -4.85 11.91 -3.69
C ASP A 38 -3.93 10.95 -2.91
N PRO A 39 -2.80 10.50 -3.49
CA PRO A 39 -1.88 9.60 -2.79
C PRO A 39 -1.21 10.24 -1.57
N ALA A 40 -1.13 11.58 -1.51
CA ALA A 40 -0.55 12.31 -0.38
C ALA A 40 -1.58 12.55 0.73
N ASP A 41 -2.86 12.70 0.38
CA ASP A 41 -3.93 12.90 1.35
C ASP A 41 -5.24 12.19 0.95
N ILE A 42 -5.36 10.95 1.43
CA ILE A 42 -6.56 10.11 1.23
C ILE A 42 -7.82 10.67 1.90
N ARG A 43 -7.74 11.69 2.78
CA ARG A 43 -8.90 12.30 3.43
C ARG A 43 -9.64 13.27 2.51
N THR A 44 -9.00 13.69 1.43
CA THR A 44 -9.58 14.65 0.49
C THR A 44 -10.66 14.04 -0.41
N GLY A 45 -10.93 12.74 -0.27
CA GLY A 45 -11.98 12.03 -0.99
C GLY A 45 -11.63 11.75 -2.46
N VAL A 46 -12.68 11.60 -3.27
CA VAL A 46 -12.57 11.26 -4.69
C VAL A 46 -12.10 12.47 -5.50
N LYS A 47 -11.04 12.30 -6.29
CA LYS A 47 -10.51 13.31 -7.23
C LYS A 47 -11.04 13.18 -8.65
N GLY A 48 -11.58 12.02 -8.99
CA GLY A 48 -12.13 11.71 -10.30
C GLY A 48 -12.23 10.21 -10.52
N TYR A 49 -12.61 9.83 -11.73
CA TYR A 49 -12.74 8.43 -12.14
C TYR A 49 -11.97 8.16 -13.42
N LEU A 50 -11.37 6.99 -13.53
CA LEU A 50 -10.68 6.51 -14.72
C LEU A 50 -11.34 5.22 -15.20
N LYS A 51 -11.88 5.23 -16.42
CA LYS A 51 -12.37 4.03 -17.08
C LYS A 51 -11.21 3.22 -17.61
N CYS A 52 -11.13 1.94 -17.27
CA CYS A 52 -10.04 1.07 -17.73
C CYS A 52 -10.46 -0.38 -17.95
N ASP A 53 -9.73 -1.00 -18.87
CA ASP A 53 -9.65 -2.45 -19.06
C ASP A 53 -8.31 -2.90 -18.48
N ILE A 54 -8.31 -3.97 -17.67
CA ILE A 54 -7.10 -4.51 -17.05
C ILE A 54 -7.13 -6.02 -17.24
N SER A 55 -6.11 -6.60 -17.86
CA SER A 55 -5.95 -8.04 -17.97
C SER A 55 -4.59 -8.49 -17.44
N VAL A 56 -4.54 -9.69 -16.87
CA VAL A 56 -3.31 -10.34 -16.41
C VAL A 56 -3.14 -11.63 -17.17
N MET A 57 -2.02 -11.79 -17.87
CA MET A 57 -1.77 -12.94 -18.73
C MET A 57 -0.44 -13.59 -18.37
N GLY A 58 -0.43 -14.92 -18.34
CA GLY A 58 0.75 -15.75 -18.26
C GLY A 58 1.38 -15.99 -19.63
N LYS A 59 2.57 -16.59 -19.64
CA LYS A 59 3.23 -17.01 -20.88
C LYS A 59 2.41 -18.12 -21.54
N GLY A 60 1.95 -17.87 -22.77
CA GLY A 60 1.18 -18.84 -23.57
C GLY A 60 -0.34 -18.69 -23.46
N ASP A 61 -0.84 -17.74 -22.67
CA ASP A 61 -2.27 -17.47 -22.58
C ASP A 61 -2.78 -16.77 -23.85
N ALA A 62 -3.97 -17.17 -24.31
CA ALA A 62 -4.65 -16.52 -25.43
C ALA A 62 -5.44 -15.31 -24.94
N ILE A 63 -5.31 -14.18 -25.65
CA ILE A 63 -6.11 -12.98 -25.38
C ILE A 63 -7.57 -13.28 -25.75
N GLN A 64 -8.47 -13.25 -24.77
CA GLN A 64 -9.89 -13.21 -25.09
C GLN A 64 -10.26 -11.78 -25.50
N PRO A 65 -10.97 -11.59 -26.64
CA PRO A 65 -11.43 -10.27 -27.02
C PRO A 65 -12.41 -9.74 -25.98
N SER A 66 -12.16 -8.52 -25.50
CA SER A 66 -13.09 -7.85 -24.58
C SER A 66 -14.42 -7.58 -25.30
N GLN A 67 -15.53 -7.91 -24.64
CA GLN A 67 -16.85 -7.54 -25.14
C GLN A 67 -16.99 -6.02 -25.06
N LYS A 68 -17.18 -5.37 -26.22
CA LYS A 68 -17.47 -3.94 -26.27
C LYS A 68 -18.88 -3.69 -25.77
N THR A 69 -19.01 -3.12 -24.58
CA THR A 69 -20.28 -2.60 -24.05
C THR A 69 -20.54 -1.18 -24.55
N SER A 70 -21.80 -0.84 -24.78
CA SER A 70 -22.23 0.51 -25.15
C SER A 70 -22.16 1.47 -23.96
N ASP A 71 -21.71 2.70 -24.21
CA ASP A 71 -21.56 3.75 -23.19
C ASP A 71 -22.84 4.59 -22.98
N ALA A 72 -23.89 4.37 -23.77
CA ALA A 72 -25.05 5.25 -23.85
C ALA A 72 -25.87 5.38 -22.54
N GLU A 73 -25.78 4.39 -21.65
CA GLU A 73 -26.53 4.36 -20.37
C GLU A 73 -25.60 4.12 -19.15
N GLU A 74 -24.31 4.40 -19.31
CA GLU A 74 -23.33 4.05 -18.29
C GLU A 74 -23.46 4.91 -17.02
N GLN A 75 -23.68 4.24 -15.89
CA GLN A 75 -23.66 4.86 -14.56
C GLN A 75 -22.37 4.47 -13.84
N ILE A 76 -21.47 5.45 -13.65
CA ILE A 76 -20.13 5.26 -13.06
C ILE A 76 -20.21 4.48 -11.74
N ASP A 77 -21.09 4.91 -10.83
CA ASP A 77 -21.23 4.36 -9.48
C ASP A 77 -21.68 2.89 -9.45
N LYS A 78 -22.32 2.42 -10.54
CA LYS A 78 -22.77 1.03 -10.68
C LYS A 78 -21.70 0.09 -11.22
N ASN A 79 -20.58 0.63 -11.71
CA ASN A 79 -19.57 -0.14 -12.40
C ASN A 79 -18.15 0.22 -11.95
N LEU A 80 -18.02 0.56 -10.67
CA LEU A 80 -16.74 0.84 -10.03
C LEU A 80 -15.84 -0.39 -9.98
N LEU A 81 -14.54 -0.16 -10.06
CA LEU A 81 -13.50 -1.17 -9.91
C LEU A 81 -13.27 -1.43 -8.42
N VAL A 82 -14.10 -2.30 -7.85
CA VAL A 82 -14.08 -2.66 -6.43
C VAL A 82 -13.74 -4.15 -6.31
N PRO A 83 -12.74 -4.53 -5.50
CA PRO A 83 -12.47 -5.92 -5.21
C PRO A 83 -13.70 -6.60 -4.60
N GLU A 84 -13.91 -7.88 -4.92
CA GLU A 84 -15.00 -8.65 -4.34
C GLU A 84 -14.93 -8.64 -2.81
N GLY A 85 -16.07 -8.41 -2.16
CA GLY A 85 -16.16 -8.32 -0.69
C GLY A 85 -15.79 -6.96 -0.10
N PHE A 86 -15.42 -5.96 -0.91
CA PHE A 86 -15.22 -4.58 -0.45
C PHE A 86 -16.44 -3.70 -0.79
N PRO A 87 -16.84 -2.78 0.10
CA PRO A 87 -17.84 -1.78 -0.25
C PRO A 87 -17.30 -0.83 -1.34
N SER A 88 -18.21 -0.22 -2.09
CA SER A 88 -17.89 0.76 -3.14
C SER A 88 -17.07 1.93 -2.61
N GLU A 89 -17.32 2.33 -1.37
CA GLU A 89 -16.45 3.22 -0.62
C GLU A 89 -15.36 2.42 0.08
N ARG A 90 -14.10 2.74 -0.19
CA ARG A 90 -12.96 2.11 0.49
C ARG A 90 -13.01 2.43 1.99
N PRO A 91 -13.20 1.45 2.88
CA PRO A 91 -13.29 1.72 4.31
C PRO A 91 -11.93 2.19 4.83
N TRP A 92 -11.94 3.20 5.70
CA TRP A 92 -10.74 3.65 6.39
C TRP A 92 -10.30 2.58 7.40
N ALA A 93 -9.19 1.91 7.13
CA ALA A 93 -8.57 1.03 8.12
C ALA A 93 -7.79 1.89 9.12
N ARG A 94 -8.16 1.81 10.41
CA ARG A 94 -7.39 2.39 11.51
C ARG A 94 -6.67 1.27 12.24
N PHE A 95 -5.35 1.28 12.17
CA PHE A 95 -4.51 0.35 12.92
C PHE A 95 -4.08 0.99 14.23
N TYR A 96 -4.41 0.35 15.34
CA TYR A 96 -3.94 0.74 16.67
C TYR A 96 -2.87 -0.24 17.11
N VAL A 97 -1.64 0.23 17.27
CA VAL A 97 -0.53 -0.60 17.75
C VAL A 97 -0.14 -0.12 19.15
N LYS A 98 -0.31 -1.00 20.14
CA LYS A 98 0.10 -0.74 21.53
C LYS A 98 1.29 -1.62 21.87
N VAL A 99 2.46 -1.00 22.00
CA VAL A 99 3.66 -1.69 22.47
C VAL A 99 3.59 -1.78 23.99
N TYR A 100 3.59 -3.00 24.53
CA TYR A 100 3.47 -3.20 25.99
C TYR A 100 4.83 -3.19 26.68
N ARG A 101 5.67 -4.19 26.39
CA ARG A 101 7.05 -4.29 26.88
C ARG A 101 7.87 -5.25 26.00
N ALA A 102 9.18 -5.12 26.05
CA ALA A 102 10.11 -6.09 25.50
C ALA A 102 10.86 -6.77 26.64
N GLU A 103 10.98 -8.10 26.59
CA GLU A 103 11.71 -8.91 27.59
C GLU A 103 12.87 -9.64 26.92
N GLY A 104 13.90 -9.98 27.69
CA GLY A 104 15.02 -10.78 27.18
C GLY A 104 15.86 -10.09 26.11
N LEU A 105 15.90 -8.76 26.08
CA LEU A 105 16.70 -8.01 25.11
C LEU A 105 18.19 -8.42 25.21
N PRO A 106 18.92 -8.54 24.08
CA PRO A 106 20.32 -8.92 24.08
C PRO A 106 21.14 -7.96 24.95
N ARG A 107 21.85 -8.49 25.93
CA ARG A 107 22.85 -7.72 26.68
C ARG A 107 24.18 -7.86 25.93
N ASN A 108 24.81 -6.74 25.59
CA ASN A 108 26.15 -6.75 25.02
C ASN A 108 27.17 -7.01 26.13
N ASN A 109 27.76 -8.20 26.11
CA ASN A 109 28.77 -8.60 27.11
C ASN A 109 30.20 -8.47 26.56
N SER A 110 30.36 -7.94 25.35
CA SER A 110 31.53 -8.20 24.51
C SER A 110 32.34 -6.95 24.17
N SER A 111 32.85 -6.25 25.18
CA SER A 111 33.97 -5.32 25.01
C SER A 111 34.84 -5.27 26.27
N ILE A 112 36.15 -5.07 26.11
CA ILE A 112 37.12 -4.95 27.22
C ILE A 112 36.72 -3.80 28.17
N MET A 113 36.06 -2.76 27.64
CA MET A 113 35.45 -1.67 28.41
C MET A 113 34.30 -2.13 29.33
N ALA A 114 33.62 -3.24 29.03
CA ALA A 114 32.55 -3.77 29.87
C ALA A 114 33.08 -4.31 31.21
N ASN A 115 34.32 -4.82 31.27
CA ASN A 115 34.92 -5.34 32.51
C ASN A 115 35.34 -4.23 33.48
N VAL A 116 35.89 -3.13 32.96
CA VAL A 116 36.24 -1.96 33.78
C VAL A 116 34.97 -1.26 34.29
N THR A 117 33.93 -1.10 33.46
CA THR A 117 32.65 -0.52 33.92
C THR A 117 31.92 -1.45 34.91
N LYS A 118 31.99 -2.78 34.72
CA LYS A 118 31.46 -3.77 35.68
C LYS A 118 32.10 -3.66 37.06
N ALA A 119 33.41 -3.41 37.15
CA ALA A 119 34.12 -3.29 38.41
C ALA A 119 33.73 -2.03 39.23
N PHE A 120 33.23 -0.98 38.57
CA PHE A 120 32.82 0.27 39.23
C PHE A 120 31.29 0.41 39.42
N ILE A 121 30.47 -0.21 38.59
CA ILE A 121 29.02 0.05 38.50
C ILE A 121 28.16 -1.20 38.82
N GLY A 122 28.77 -2.38 38.93
CA GLY A 122 28.05 -3.64 39.15
C GLY A 122 27.29 -4.13 37.90
N ASP A 123 26.89 -5.41 37.90
CA ASP A 123 26.43 -6.19 36.74
C ASP A 123 25.14 -5.73 36.03
N ASN A 124 24.61 -4.52 36.31
CA ASN A 124 23.22 -4.18 36.00
C ASN A 124 23.00 -3.15 34.88
N THR A 125 24.03 -2.71 34.16
CA THR A 125 23.85 -1.79 33.02
C THR A 125 23.90 -2.53 31.70
N ALA A 126 22.74 -2.83 31.12
CA ALA A 126 22.66 -3.27 29.72
C ALA A 126 22.96 -2.05 28.82
N LEU A 127 24.09 -2.03 28.11
CA LEU A 127 24.46 -0.95 27.17
C LEU A 127 23.69 -1.11 25.85
N ILE A 128 22.36 -1.06 25.90
CA ILE A 128 21.49 -1.15 24.72
C ILE A 128 20.49 0.00 24.66
N ASP A 129 20.20 0.47 23.44
CA ASP A 129 19.19 1.48 23.14
C ASP A 129 18.10 0.87 22.25
N PRO A 130 17.15 0.10 22.83
CA PRO A 130 16.12 -0.58 22.07
C PRO A 130 15.04 0.41 21.61
N TYR A 131 14.66 0.32 20.33
CA TYR A 131 13.54 1.09 19.77
C TYR A 131 12.61 0.20 18.95
N VAL A 132 11.37 0.64 18.79
CA VAL A 132 10.36 -0.03 17.97
C VAL A 132 9.98 0.87 16.81
N VAL A 133 9.91 0.32 15.60
CA VAL A 133 9.40 1.01 14.42
C VAL A 133 8.16 0.28 13.93
N VAL A 134 7.05 1.01 13.86
CA VAL A 134 5.81 0.53 13.25
C VAL A 134 5.70 1.15 11.86
N SER A 135 5.47 0.32 10.85
CA SER A 135 5.27 0.78 9.48
C SER A 135 4.14 0.03 8.79
N PHE A 136 3.44 0.73 7.90
CA PHE A 136 2.40 0.16 7.06
C PHE A 136 2.64 0.63 5.62
N PHE A 137 2.78 -0.30 4.67
CA PHE A 137 3.14 0.00 3.27
C PHE A 137 4.31 0.98 3.10
N LYS A 138 5.38 0.82 3.87
CA LYS A 138 6.58 1.68 3.86
C LYS A 138 6.34 3.13 4.34
N GLN A 139 5.14 3.47 4.79
CA GLN A 139 4.94 4.67 5.59
C GLN A 139 5.35 4.36 7.03
N MET A 140 6.40 5.03 7.48
CA MET A 140 6.84 4.99 8.86
C MET A 140 6.03 6.01 9.65
N VAL A 141 5.44 5.57 10.75
CA VAL A 141 4.89 6.48 11.77
C VAL A 141 5.89 6.48 12.91
N ARG A 142 6.50 7.64 13.17
CA ARG A 142 7.46 7.81 14.26
C ARG A 142 6.75 8.29 15.51
#